data_AF-A1RT59-F1
#
_entry.id   AF-A1RT59-F1
#
_cell.length_a   1.000
_cell.length_b   1.000
_cell.length_c   1.000
_cell.angle_alpha   90.00
_cell.angle_beta   90.00
_cell.angle_gamma   90.00
#
_symmetry.space_group_name_H-M   'P 1'
#
loop_
_entity.id
_entity.type
_entity.pdbx_description
1 polymer ?
#
loop_
_entity_poly.entity_id
_entity_poly.type
_entity_poly.pdbx_seq_one_letter_code
_entity_poly.pdbx_strand_id
1 'polypeptide(L)' 'MGGRQRTTLFMTSEEEAKKLGLETGEEEKEKKKKEEKKSSEKQKKK' A
#
# COMPACT_ATOMS: atom_id res chain seq x y z
N MET A 1 -16.71 17.47 24.23
CA MET A 1 -15.85 16.94 23.16
C MET A 1 -14.99 15.82 23.72
N GLY A 2 -15.55 14.61 23.83
CA GLY A 2 -14.87 13.46 24.44
C GLY A 2 -14.54 12.41 23.38
N GLY A 3 -13.44 12.60 22.67
CA GLY A 3 -12.94 11.60 21.72
C GLY A 3 -11.90 10.73 22.40
N ARG A 4 -12.12 9.41 22.46
CA ARG A 4 -11.12 8.45 22.91
C ARG A 4 -9.96 8.52 21.90
N GLN A 5 -8.87 9.14 22.30
CA GLN A 5 -7.66 9.21 21.48
C GLN A 5 -7.24 7.77 21.16
N ARG A 6 -7.22 7.42 19.88
CA ARG A 6 -6.59 6.18 19.45
C ARG A 6 -5.11 6.33 19.76
N THR A 7 -4.65 5.61 20.77
CA THR A 7 -3.23 5.42 20.97
C THR A 7 -2.74 4.63 19.76
N THR A 8 -1.84 5.24 18.99
CA THR A 8 -1.13 4.54 17.91
C THR A 8 -0.14 3.60 18.58
N LEU A 9 -0.65 2.48 19.07
CA LEU A 9 0.12 1.46 19.76
C LEU A 9 1.03 0.79 18.73
N PHE A 10 2.24 1.34 18.63
CA PHE A 10 3.38 0.90 17.83
C PHE A 10 3.10 0.79 16.32
N MET A 11 3.54 1.82 15.57
CA MET A 11 3.69 1.69 14.12
C MET A 11 4.76 0.63 13.87
N THR A 12 4.38 -0.49 13.25
CA THR A 12 5.32 -1.55 12.87
C THR A 12 6.39 -1.00 11.95
N SER A 13 7.64 -1.36 12.19
CA SER A 13 8.75 -1.00 11.30
C SER A 13 8.59 -1.67 9.92
N GLU A 14 9.20 -1.10 8.88
CA GLU A 14 9.15 -1.69 7.54
C GLU A 14 9.78 -3.10 7.49
N GLU A 15 10.79 -3.36 8.32
CA GLU A 15 11.45 -4.67 8.42
C GLU A 15 10.54 -5.72 9.08
N GLU A 16 9.80 -5.33 10.13
CA GLU A 16 8.81 -6.22 10.76
C GLU A 16 7.61 -6.44 9.86
N ALA A 17 7.15 -5.40 9.16
CA ALA A 17 6.07 -5.49 8.18
C ALA A 17 6.42 -6.50 7.07
N LYS A 18 7.66 -6.45 6.55
CA LYS A 18 8.16 -7.43 5.57
C LYS A 18 8.18 -8.85 6.11
N LYS A 19 8.61 -9.06 7.36
CA LYS A 19 8.60 -10.38 8.01
C LYS A 19 7.18 -10.91 8.25
N LEU A 20 6.24 -10.01 8.53
CA LEU A 20 4.82 -10.32 8.75
C LEU A 20 4.03 -10.46 7.43
N GLY A 21 4.67 -10.25 6.28
CA GLY A 21 4.00 -10.30 4.98
C GLY A 21 2.97 -9.18 4.80
N LEU A 22 3.11 -8.07 5.53
CA LEU A 22 2.30 -6.88 5.34
C LEU A 22 2.84 -6.11 4.14
N GLU A 23 1.97 -5.85 3.16
CA GLU A 23 2.32 -5.06 1.98
C GLU A 23 2.78 -3.67 2.44
N THR A 24 4.05 -3.36 2.20
CA THR A 24 4.59 -2.05 2.53
C THR A 24 4.18 -1.05 1.45
N GLY A 25 4.11 0.23 1.80
CA GLY A 25 3.68 1.28 0.87
C GLY A 25 4.51 1.39 -0.41
N GLU A 26 5.71 0.79 -0.47
CA GLU A 26 6.48 0.64 -1.71
C GLU A 26 5.89 -0.41 -2.66
N GLU A 27 5.52 -1.59 -2.17
CA GLU A 27 4.92 -2.65 -2.99
C GLU A 27 3.55 -2.23 -3.53
N GLU A 28 2.75 -1.53 -2.71
CA GLU A 28 1.43 -1.05 -3.14
C GLU A 28 1.54 0.01 -4.25
N LYS A 29 2.56 0.88 -4.18
CA LYS A 29 2.86 1.88 -5.24
C LYS A 29 3.36 1.22 -6.51
N GLU A 30 4.15 0.16 -6.42
CA GLU A 30 4.64 -0.55 -7.60
C GLU A 30 3.53 -1.35 -8.30
N LYS A 31 2.65 -2.01 -7.53
CA LYS A 31 1.47 -2.70 -8.05
C LYS A 31 0.52 -1.73 -8.77
N LYS A 32 0.21 -0.58 -8.17
CA LYS A 32 -0.61 0.47 -8.80
C LYS A 32 -0.03 0.96 -10.12
N LYS A 33 1.29 1.23 -10.19
CA LYS A 33 1.95 1.64 -11.44
C LYS A 33 1.92 0.55 -12.52
N LYS A 34 2.02 -0.73 -12.16
CA LYS A 34 1.95 -1.86 -13.10
C LYS A 34 0.53 -2.04 -13.68
N GLU A 35 -0.51 -1.88 -12.86
CA GLU A 35 -1.90 -1.92 -13.34
C GLU A 35 -2.24 -0.74 -14.27
N GLU A 36 -1.74 0.45 -13.98
CA GLU A 36 -1.97 1.65 -14.78
C GLU A 36 -1.32 1.54 -16.19
N LYS A 37 -0.14 0.92 -16.27
CA LYS A 37 0.49 0.61 -17.57
C LYS A 37 -0.26 -0.46 -18.37
N LYS A 38 -0.74 -1.53 -17.70
CA LYS A 38 -1.51 -2.60 -18.37
C LYS A 38 -2.88 -2.13 -18.86
N SER A 39 -3.55 -1.27 -18.09
CA SER A 39 -4.85 -0.72 -18.46
C SER A 39 -4.73 0.27 -19.64
N SER A 40 -3.72 1.13 -19.64
CA SER A 40 -3.46 2.06 -20.75
C SER A 40 -3.04 1.34 -22.05
N GLU A 41 -2.32 0.23 -21.99
CA GLU A 41 -1.98 -0.56 -23.19
C GLU A 41 -3.21 -1.28 -23.79
N LYS A 42 -4.11 -1.79 -22.94
CA LYS A 42 -5.38 -2.39 -23.40
C LYS A 42 -6.32 -1.37 -24.03
N GLN A 43 -6.34 -0.12 -23.55
CA GLN A 43 -7.14 0.94 -24.17
C GLN A 43 -6.60 1.39 -25.52
N LYS A 44 -5.28 1.37 -25.74
CA LYS A 44 -4.67 1.76 -27.04
C LYS A 44 -4.81 0.72 -28.14
N LYS A 45 -5.16 -0.53 -27.79
CA LYS A 45 -5.35 -1.66 -28.73
C LYS A 45 -6.82 -1.90 -29.12
N LYS A 46 -7.76 -1.13 -28.57
CA LYS A 46 -9.18 -1.11 -28.96
C LYS A 46 -9.44 0.09 -29.86
#